data_AF-A0A653CTQ1-F1
#
_entry.id   AF-A0A653CTQ1-F1
#
_cell.length_a   1.000
_cell.length_b   1.000
_cell.length_c   1.000
_cell.angle_alpha   90.00
_cell.angle_beta   90.00
_cell.angle_gamma   90.00
#
_symmetry.space_group_name_H-M   'P 1'
#
loop_
_entity.id
_entity.type
_entity.pdbx_description
1 polymer ?
#
loop_
_entity_poly.entity_id
_entity_poly.type
_entity_poly.pdbx_seq_one_letter_code
_entity_poly.pdbx_strand_id
1 'polypeptide(L)' 'RPRSTQEDEVVLEQVAEDPSTSVRLIERRTGVSKSQAQRILKRYEYHPYHIQRVQTLIKQ' A
#
# COMPACT_ATOMS: atom_id res chain seq x y z
N ARG A 1 16.22 8.95 -17.09
CA ARG A 1 14.87 8.45 -17.46
C ARG A 1 13.90 9.01 -16.43
N PRO A 2 12.89 9.82 -16.80
CA PRO A 2 11.87 10.18 -15.82
C PRO A 2 11.24 8.87 -15.33
N ARG A 3 11.33 8.59 -14.03
CA ARG A 3 10.64 7.43 -13.44
C ARG A 3 9.15 7.67 -13.67
N SER A 4 8.44 6.66 -14.16
CA SER A 4 7.08 6.83 -14.63
C SER A 4 6.19 7.39 -13.51
N THR A 5 5.55 8.54 -13.72
CA THR A 5 4.60 9.12 -12.77
C THR A 5 3.36 8.23 -12.61
N GLN A 6 3.05 7.45 -13.63
CA GLN A 6 1.87 6.60 -13.66
C GLN A 6 1.97 5.40 -12.71
N GLU A 7 3.15 4.77 -12.57
CA GLU A 7 3.34 3.74 -11.53
C GLU A 7 3.26 4.37 -10.12
N ASP A 8 3.77 5.59 -9.96
CA ASP A 8 3.68 6.33 -8.69
C ASP A 8 2.21 6.58 -8.33
N GLU A 9 1.40 7.13 -9.25
CA GLU A 9 -0.04 7.40 -9.06
C GLU A 9 -0.83 6.13 -8.71
N VAL A 10 -0.67 5.06 -9.49
CA VAL A 10 -1.43 3.82 -9.29
C VAL A 10 -1.08 3.17 -7.94
N VAL A 11 0.18 3.26 -7.49
CA VAL A 11 0.57 2.75 -6.16
C VAL A 11 -0.01 3.61 -5.04
N LEU A 12 0.02 4.94 -5.18
CA LEU A 12 -0.48 5.86 -4.16
C LEU A 12 -2.01 5.78 -4.03
N GLU A 13 -2.73 5.63 -5.13
CA GLU A 13 -4.19 5.45 -5.14
C GLU A 13 -4.61 4.21 -4.33
N GLN A 14 -3.92 3.08 -4.50
CA GLN A 14 -4.22 1.87 -3.72
C GLN A 14 -4.11 2.05 -2.21
N VAL A 15 -3.17 2.89 -1.75
CA VAL A 15 -2.98 3.17 -0.31
C VAL A 15 -3.93 4.26 0.17
N ALA A 16 -4.28 5.22 -0.69
CA ALA A 16 -5.27 6.24 -0.37
C ALA A 16 -6.68 5.65 -0.20
N GLU A 17 -7.05 4.67 -1.03
CA GLU A 17 -8.32 3.94 -0.93
C GLU A 17 -8.37 3.02 0.30
N ASP A 18 -7.29 2.28 0.56
CA ASP A 18 -7.19 1.36 1.67
C ASP A 18 -5.78 1.41 2.30
N PRO A 19 -5.59 2.22 3.36
CA PRO A 19 -4.31 2.30 4.06
C PRO A 19 -3.89 1.00 4.74
N SER A 20 -4.80 0.02 4.86
CA SER A 20 -4.50 -1.31 5.39
C SER A 20 -3.88 -2.27 4.37
N THR A 21 -3.79 -1.83 3.11
CA THR A 21 -3.27 -2.65 2.01
C THR A 21 -1.80 -3.01 2.19
N SER A 22 -1.45 -4.24 1.82
CA SER A 22 -0.06 -4.70 1.86
C SER A 22 0.66 -4.42 0.54
N VAL A 23 1.97 -4.17 0.59
CA VAL A 23 2.79 -3.97 -0.63
C VAL A 23 2.73 -5.18 -1.58
N ARG A 24 2.52 -6.40 -1.04
CA ARG A 24 2.29 -7.61 -1.86
C ARG A 24 0.93 -7.61 -2.55
N LEU A 25 -0.09 -6.97 -1.96
CA LEU A 25 -1.40 -6.82 -2.57
C LEU A 25 -1.34 -5.77 -3.68
N ILE A 26 -0.64 -4.65 -3.45
CA ILE A 26 -0.36 -3.63 -4.47
C ILE A 26 0.31 -4.27 -5.69
N GLU A 27 1.35 -5.08 -5.50
CA GLU A 27 2.03 -5.79 -6.59
C GLU A 27 1.08 -6.68 -7.39
N ARG A 28 0.22 -7.44 -6.71
CA ARG A 28 -0.76 -8.31 -7.38
C ARG A 28 -1.84 -7.54 -8.15
N ARG A 29 -2.24 -6.35 -7.69
CA ARG A 29 -3.28 -5.54 -8.33
C ARG A 29 -2.77 -4.66 -9.47
N THR A 30 -1.57 -4.13 -9.31
CA THR A 30 -1.02 -3.07 -10.20
C THR A 30 0.06 -3.59 -11.14
N GLY A 31 0.66 -4.75 -10.85
CA GLY A 31 1.84 -5.27 -11.55
C GLY A 31 3.15 -4.57 -11.18
N VAL A 32 3.11 -3.51 -10.36
CA VAL A 32 4.30 -2.82 -9.86
C VAL A 32 5.00 -3.71 -8.83
N SER A 33 6.26 -4.06 -9.09
CA SER A 33 6.98 -4.96 -8.18
C SER A 33 7.04 -4.42 -6.76
N LYS A 34 7.04 -5.33 -5.78
CA LYS A 34 7.04 -4.98 -4.35
C LYS A 34 8.13 -3.96 -3.99
N SER A 35 9.34 -4.13 -4.51
CA SER A 35 10.47 -3.24 -4.21
C SER A 35 10.27 -1.84 -4.81
N GLN A 36 9.64 -1.74 -5.99
CA GLN A 36 9.28 -0.47 -6.59
C GLN A 36 8.17 0.23 -5.81
N ALA A 37 7.08 -0.48 -5.50
CA ALA A 37 5.99 0.05 -4.68
C ALA A 37 6.51 0.56 -3.32
N GLN A 38 7.37 -0.20 -2.64
CA GLN A 38 7.97 0.22 -1.37
C GLN A 38 8.84 1.49 -1.50
N ARG A 39 9.58 1.64 -2.62
CA ARG A 39 10.37 2.85 -2.89
C ARG A 39 9.48 4.07 -3.17
N ILE A 40 8.36 3.87 -3.87
CA ILE A 40 7.38 4.92 -4.17
C ILE A 40 6.75 5.41 -2.87
N LEU A 41 6.21 4.51 -2.06
CA LEU A 41 5.58 4.84 -0.78
C LEU A 41 6.55 5.61 0.14
N LYS A 42 7.81 5.17 0.20
CA LYS A 42 8.84 5.89 0.97
C LYS A 42 9.14 7.29 0.44
N ARG A 43 9.08 7.52 -0.87
CA ARG A 43 9.34 8.84 -1.48
C ARG A 43 8.25 9.85 -1.12
N TYR A 44 7.00 9.41 -1.11
CA TYR A 44 5.84 10.27 -0.82
C TYR A 44 5.39 10.17 0.66
N GLU A 45 6.20 9.56 1.52
CA GLU A 45 5.95 9.45 2.96
C GLU A 45 4.62 8.75 3.32
N TYR A 46 4.19 7.81 2.47
CA TYR A 46 3.04 6.95 2.74
C TYR A 46 3.46 5.74 3.58
N HIS A 47 2.71 5.51 4.67
CA HIS A 47 2.97 4.44 5.63
C HIS A 47 1.72 3.55 5.81
N PRO A 48 1.49 2.58 4.91
CA PRO A 48 0.41 1.60 5.09
C PRO A 48 0.59 0.86 6.41
N TYR A 49 -0.50 0.55 7.08
CA TYR A 49 -0.52 -0.16 8.36
C TYR A 49 -1.22 -1.51 8.22
N HIS A 50 -0.98 -2.43 9.14
CA HIS A 50 -1.69 -3.71 9.14
C HIS A 50 -2.57 -3.79 10.38
N ILE A 51 -3.89 -3.67 10.20
CA ILE A 51 -4.84 -3.81 11.30
C ILE A 51 -4.86 -5.28 11.72
N GLN A 52 -4.49 -5.56 12.98
CA GLN A 52 -4.69 -6.85 13.61
C GLN A 52 -5.75 -6.72 14.69
N ARG A 53 -6.89 -7.39 14.51
CA ARG A 53 -7.93 -7.45 15.53
C ARG A 53 -7.53 -8.48 16.58
N VAL A 54 -6.96 -8.00 17.70
CA VAL A 54 -6.40 -8.84 18.76
C VAL A 54 -7.39 -9.19 19.88
N GLN A 55 -8.55 -8.52 19.93
CA GLN A 55 -9.60 -8.81 20.91
C GLN A 55 -10.96 -8.55 20.28
N THR A 56 -11.92 -9.42 20.56
CA THR A 56 -13.34 -9.15 20.30
C THR A 56 -14.03 -9.05 21.65
N LEU A 57 -14.81 -7.97 21.85
CA LEU A 57 -15.66 -7.87 23.03
C LEU A 57 -16.78 -8.91 22.90
N ILE A 58 -16.73 -9.95 23.72
CA ILE A 58 -17.86 -10.88 23.88
C ILE A 58 -18.85 -10.14 24.77
N LYS A 59 -19.96 -9.65 24.21
CA LYS A 59 -21.08 -9.19 25.03
C LYS A 59 -21.69 -10.41 25.72
N GLN A 60 -21.68 -10.41 27.05
CA GLN A 60 -22.48 -11.32 27.87
C GLN A 60 -23.90 -10.79 27.99
#